data_AF-A0A2L2NRV1-F1
#
_entry.id   AF-A0A2L2NRV1-F1
#
_cell.length_a   1.000
_cell.length_b   1.000
_cell.length_c   1.000
_cell.angle_alpha   90.00
_cell.angle_beta   90.00
_cell.angle_gamma   90.00
#
_symmetry.space_group_name_H-M   'P 1'
#
loop_
_entity.id
_entity.type
_entity.pdbx_description
1 polymer ?
#
loop_
_entity_poly.entity_id
_entity_poly.type
_entity_poly.pdbx_seq_one_letter_code
_entity_poly.pdbx_strand_id
1 'polypeptide(L)'
;MPEEPISDQFLIQLLESYTSAEVAEIQKYISQWDAATYMSVAQSILDHANRKGIDPLKYLRKAHNFNKKGAIRVPKTGYRGDSSAVYRKSNEYLIVRPDQYGTEKIVTYGVNDD
;
A
#
# COMPACT_ATOMS: atom_id res chain seq x y z
N MET A 1 -27.87 9.66 11.96
CA MET A 1 -27.01 8.70 12.67
C MET A 1 -25.66 9.37 12.83
N PRO A 2 -25.15 9.61 14.05
CA PRO A 2 -23.79 10.10 14.18
C PRO A 2 -22.84 8.94 13.89
N GLU A 3 -22.03 9.08 12.85
CA GLU A 3 -20.91 8.16 12.57
C GLU A 3 -19.96 8.23 13.76
N GLU A 4 -19.80 7.10 14.47
CA GLU A 4 -18.78 6.97 15.51
C GLU A 4 -17.42 7.34 14.90
N PRO A 5 -16.54 8.06 15.62
CA PRO A 5 -15.17 8.24 15.15
C PRO A 5 -14.58 6.83 15.09
N ILE A 6 -14.44 6.29 13.89
CA ILE A 6 -13.72 5.05 13.63
C ILE A 6 -12.27 5.34 14.03
N SER A 7 -11.97 5.11 15.31
CA SER A 7 -10.61 5.02 15.78
C SER A 7 -10.07 3.76 15.12
N ASP A 8 -9.31 3.95 14.04
CA ASP A 8 -8.72 2.86 13.27
C ASP A 8 -7.76 2.09 14.18
N GLN A 9 -8.26 1.01 14.81
CA GLN A 9 -7.49 0.19 15.75
C GLN A 9 -6.24 -0.38 15.08
N PHE A 10 -6.31 -0.65 13.77
CA PHE A 10 -5.17 -1.11 12.99
C PHE A 10 -4.13 0.00 12.83
N LEU A 11 -4.55 1.26 12.72
CA LEU A 11 -3.62 2.39 12.70
C LEU A 11 -2.92 2.53 14.05
N ILE A 12 -3.64 2.39 15.17
CA ILE A 12 -3.01 2.40 16.51
C ILE A 12 -1.97 1.29 16.61
N GLN A 13 -2.34 0.06 16.25
CA GLN A 13 -1.43 -1.10 16.26
C GLN A 13 -0.22 -0.89 15.34
N LEU A 14 -0.43 -0.32 14.15
CA LEU A 14 0.63 -0.06 13.19
C LEU A 14 1.62 1.00 13.68
N LEU A 15 1.19 1.95 14.53
CA LEU A 15 2.03 3.04 15.01
C LEU A 15 2.69 2.77 16.37
N GLU A 16 2.13 1.85 17.16
CA GLU A 16 2.53 1.60 18.57
C GLU A 16 4.01 1.26 18.74
N SER A 17 4.62 0.58 17.77
CA SER A 17 6.01 0.10 17.86
C SER A 17 7.06 1.06 17.28
N TYR A 18 6.65 2.26 16.84
CA TYR A 18 7.52 3.17 16.10
C TYR A 18 7.75 4.50 16.82
N THR A 19 8.91 5.12 16.56
CA THR A 19 9.25 6.45 17.06
C THR A 19 8.39 7.53 16.40
N SER A 20 8.26 8.72 17.00
CA SER A 20 7.48 9.82 16.42
C SER A 20 7.92 10.21 15.00
N ALA A 21 9.21 10.09 14.68
CA ALA A 21 9.72 10.34 13.34
C ALA A 21 9.25 9.28 12.33
N GLU A 22 9.30 8.00 12.73
CA GLU A 22 8.82 6.88 11.92
C GLU A 22 7.29 6.90 11.77
N VAL A 23 6.56 7.28 12.81
CA VAL A 23 5.09 7.47 12.75
C VAL A 23 4.73 8.49 11.69
N ALA A 24 5.42 9.64 11.65
CA ALA A 24 5.18 10.66 10.62
C ALA A 24 5.48 10.13 9.20
N GLU A 25 6.51 9.29 9.07
CA GLU A 25 6.84 8.62 7.80
C GLU A 25 5.77 7.61 7.39
N ILE A 26 5.29 6.78 8.33
CA ILE A 26 4.21 5.83 8.10
C ILE A 26 2.94 6.55 7.64
N GLN A 27 2.53 7.61 8.34
CA GLN A 27 1.35 8.41 7.98
C GLN A 27 1.49 9.01 6.57
N LYS A 28 2.67 9.54 6.24
CA LYS A 28 2.96 10.05 4.90
C LYS A 28 2.83 8.95 3.85
N TYR A 29 3.33 7.74 4.10
CA TYR A 29 3.28 6.65 3.15
C TYR A 29 1.88 6.07 3.00
N ILE A 30 1.15 5.84 4.09
CA ILE A 30 -0.24 5.35 4.08
C ILE A 30 -1.16 6.22 3.22
N SER A 31 -0.94 7.53 3.15
CA SER A 31 -1.75 8.44 2.30
C SER A 31 -1.70 8.11 0.79
N GLN A 32 -0.70 7.34 0.36
CA GLN A 32 -0.50 6.90 -1.03
C GLN A 32 -1.18 5.55 -1.30
N TRP A 33 -1.80 4.93 -0.30
CA TRP A 33 -2.38 3.61 -0.41
C TRP A 33 -3.90 3.62 -0.48
N ASP A 34 -4.44 2.52 -0.99
CA ASP A 34 -5.85 2.20 -1.04
C ASP A 34 -6.10 0.94 -0.21
N ALA A 35 -7.20 0.92 0.56
CA ALA A 35 -7.54 -0.22 1.40
C ALA A 35 -8.01 -1.44 0.59
N ALA A 36 -8.34 -1.26 -0.69
CA ALA A 36 -8.94 -2.26 -1.56
C ALA A 36 -10.18 -2.92 -0.97
N THR A 37 -10.05 -4.12 -0.40
CA THR A 37 -11.15 -4.87 0.24
C THR A 37 -11.03 -4.92 1.76
N TYR A 38 -9.99 -4.32 2.34
CA TYR A 38 -9.79 -4.24 3.79
C TYR A 38 -10.62 -3.11 4.40
N MET A 39 -10.86 -3.19 5.71
CA MET A 39 -11.59 -2.16 6.47
C MET A 39 -10.80 -0.85 6.56
N SER A 40 -9.47 -0.94 6.61
CA SER A 40 -8.60 0.24 6.59
C SER A 40 -7.29 -0.03 5.85
N VAL A 41 -6.62 1.04 5.45
CA VAL A 41 -5.28 0.95 4.85
C VAL A 41 -4.31 0.33 5.86
N ALA A 42 -4.38 0.72 7.13
CA ALA A 42 -3.51 0.17 8.16
C ALA A 42 -3.69 -1.36 8.31
N GLN A 43 -4.94 -1.85 8.24
CA GLN A 43 -5.21 -3.29 8.22
C GLN A 43 -4.54 -3.98 7.02
N SER A 44 -4.71 -3.41 5.82
CA SER A 44 -4.08 -3.92 4.59
C SER A 44 -2.56 -4.01 4.72
N ILE A 45 -1.93 -2.96 5.24
CA ILE A 45 -0.48 -2.92 5.47
C ILE A 45 -0.04 -4.00 6.45
N LEU A 46 -0.69 -4.09 7.62
CA LEU A 46 -0.35 -5.06 8.66
C LEU A 46 -0.49 -6.49 8.15
N ASP A 47 -1.60 -6.81 7.49
CA ASP A 47 -1.83 -8.16 6.95
C ASP A 47 -0.79 -8.52 5.87
N HIS A 48 -0.55 -7.62 4.90
CA HIS A 48 0.43 -7.89 3.84
C HIS A 48 1.88 -7.96 4.36
N ALA A 49 2.24 -7.11 5.31
CA ALA A 49 3.55 -7.14 5.96
C ALA A 49 3.76 -8.46 6.73
N ASN A 50 2.75 -8.87 7.51
CA ASN A 50 2.76 -10.12 8.27
C ASN A 50 2.86 -11.36 7.37
N ARG A 51 2.04 -11.46 6.31
CA ARG A 51 2.10 -12.59 5.35
C ARG A 51 3.46 -12.74 4.68
N LYS A 52 4.20 -11.65 4.54
CA LYS A 52 5.53 -11.62 3.91
C LYS A 52 6.68 -11.71 4.93
N GLY A 53 6.39 -11.68 6.23
CA GLY A 53 7.42 -11.61 7.28
C GLY A 53 8.29 -10.36 7.20
N ILE A 54 7.76 -9.25 6.69
CA ILE A 54 8.49 -7.97 6.54
C ILE A 54 7.91 -6.97 7.55
N ASP A 55 8.78 -6.18 8.18
CA ASP A 55 8.39 -5.04 9.00
C ASP A 55 7.48 -4.06 8.22
N PRO A 56 6.34 -3.59 8.78
CA PRO A 56 5.42 -2.69 8.10
C PRO A 56 6.04 -1.40 7.55
N LEU A 57 6.90 -0.73 8.32
CA LEU A 57 7.59 0.47 7.85
C LEU A 57 8.57 0.15 6.71
N LYS A 58 9.33 -0.94 6.81
CA LYS A 58 10.19 -1.42 5.73
C LYS A 58 9.38 -1.75 4.47
N TYR A 59 8.20 -2.35 4.63
CA TYR A 59 7.27 -2.63 3.54
C TYR A 59 6.78 -1.36 2.85
N LEU A 60 6.36 -0.36 3.63
CA LEU A 60 5.95 0.96 3.14
C LEU A 60 7.09 1.69 2.41
N ARG A 61 8.29 1.71 3.00
CA ARG A 61 9.50 2.31 2.39
C ARG A 61 9.82 1.68 1.05
N LYS A 62 9.78 0.34 0.95
CA LYS A 62 10.02 -0.38 -0.30
C LYS A 62 8.99 -0.02 -1.37
N ALA A 63 7.71 -0.01 -1.02
CA ALA A 63 6.64 0.37 -1.94
C ALA A 63 6.78 1.82 -2.41
N HIS A 64 7.10 2.76 -1.51
CA HIS A 64 7.30 4.17 -1.84
C HIS A 64 8.50 4.39 -2.77
N ASN A 65 9.59 3.63 -2.56
CA ASN A 65 10.79 3.71 -3.39
C ASN A 65 10.70 2.90 -4.69
N PHE A 66 9.56 2.23 -4.96
CA PHE A 66 9.39 1.46 -6.18
C PHE A 66 9.49 2.38 -7.42
N ASN A 67 10.54 2.17 -8.21
CA ASN A 67 10.79 3.01 -9.38
C ASN A 67 9.96 2.54 -10.58
N LYS A 68 8.84 3.23 -10.84
CA LYS A 68 7.98 3.00 -12.01
C LYS A 68 8.68 3.23 -13.35
N LYS A 69 9.78 4.01 -13.42
CA LYS A 69 10.52 4.24 -14.67
C LYS A 69 11.16 2.93 -15.14
N GLY A 70 10.81 2.50 -16.35
CA GLY A 70 11.27 1.25 -16.93
C GLY A 70 10.57 0.00 -16.35
N ALA A 71 9.56 0.17 -15.48
CA ALA A 71 8.72 -0.94 -15.06
C ALA A 71 7.74 -1.31 -16.18
N ILE A 72 7.48 -2.61 -16.33
CA ILE A 72 6.45 -3.13 -17.23
C ILE A 72 5.09 -2.92 -16.56
N ARG A 73 4.23 -2.12 -17.18
CA ARG A 73 2.85 -1.91 -16.72
C ARG A 73 1.89 -2.92 -17.37
N VAL A 74 1.02 -3.53 -16.56
CA VAL A 74 0.04 -4.53 -16.99
C VAL A 74 -1.35 -4.19 -16.41
N PRO A 75 -2.34 -3.83 -17.26
CA PRO A 75 -2.26 -3.69 -18.71
C PRO A 75 -1.38 -2.50 -19.15
N LYS A 76 -0.90 -2.54 -20.40
CA LYS A 76 -0.05 -1.45 -20.95
C LYS A 76 -0.78 -0.10 -20.93
N THR A 77 -2.09 -0.11 -21.13
CA THR A 77 -2.98 1.06 -21.05
C THR A 77 -4.24 0.69 -20.26
N GLY A 78 -4.88 1.68 -19.63
CA GLY A 78 -6.10 1.47 -18.85
C GLY A 78 -5.90 0.65 -17.58
N TYR A 79 -6.93 -0.07 -17.17
CA TYR A 79 -6.95 -0.90 -15.96
C TYR A 79 -7.57 -2.27 -16.26
N ARG A 80 -7.33 -3.24 -15.38
CA ARG A 80 -7.99 -4.55 -15.41
C ARG A 80 -9.48 -4.41 -15.05
N GLY A 81 -10.23 -5.51 -15.17
CA GLY A 81 -11.66 -5.52 -14.81
C GLY A 81 -11.95 -5.18 -13.34
N ASP A 82 -10.95 -5.31 -12.45
CA ASP A 82 -11.03 -4.90 -11.04
C ASP A 82 -10.46 -3.49 -10.77
N SER A 83 -10.34 -2.67 -11.81
CA SER A 83 -9.74 -1.33 -11.79
C SER A 83 -8.27 -1.30 -11.34
N SER A 84 -7.56 -2.43 -11.33
CA SER A 84 -6.15 -2.47 -10.96
C SER A 84 -5.20 -2.35 -12.15
N ALA A 85 -3.98 -1.87 -11.89
CA ALA A 85 -2.84 -2.01 -12.77
C ALA A 85 -1.64 -2.52 -11.98
N VAL A 86 -0.75 -3.27 -12.63
CA VAL A 86 0.46 -3.82 -12.00
C VAL A 86 1.67 -3.28 -12.71
N TYR A 87 2.58 -2.69 -11.94
CA TYR A 87 3.93 -2.36 -12.38
C TYR A 87 4.87 -3.47 -11.94
N ARG A 88 5.63 -4.04 -12.86
CA ARG A 88 6.64 -5.07 -12.58
C ARG A 88 8.01 -4.56 -12.96
N LYS A 89 9.00 -4.74 -12.09
CA LYS A 89 10.39 -4.36 -12.37
C LYS A 89 11.34 -5.30 -11.67
N SER A 90 12.20 -5.95 -12.45
CA SER A 90 13.07 -7.02 -11.95
C SER A 90 12.23 -8.06 -11.21
N ASN A 91 12.52 -8.32 -9.94
CA ASN A 91 11.79 -9.27 -9.12
C ASN A 91 10.70 -8.60 -8.26
N GLU A 92 10.43 -7.31 -8.44
CA GLU A 92 9.46 -6.56 -7.64
C GLU A 92 8.20 -6.22 -8.44
N TYR A 93 7.09 -6.07 -7.75
CA TYR A 93 5.84 -5.59 -8.32
C TYR A 93 5.10 -4.63 -7.39
N LEU A 94 4.37 -3.70 -8.00
CA LEU A 94 3.51 -2.74 -7.35
C LEU A 94 2.13 -2.80 -8.00
N ILE A 95 1.09 -3.09 -7.22
CA ILE A 95 -0.30 -3.08 -7.69
C ILE A 95 -0.92 -1.76 -7.25
N VAL A 96 -1.58 -1.08 -8.19
CA VAL A 96 -2.23 0.20 -7.96
C VAL A 96 -3.68 0.19 -8.45
N ARG A 97 -4.50 1.07 -7.88
CA ARG A 97 -5.86 1.39 -8.34
C ARG A 97 -6.03 2.91 -8.44
N PRO A 98 -6.77 3.43 -9.42
CA PRO A 98 -7.09 4.85 -9.46
C PRO A 98 -8.12 5.17 -8.36
N ASP A 99 -7.93 6.31 -7.69
CA ASP A 99 -9.00 6.90 -6.89
C ASP A 99 -10.04 7.61 -7.78
N GLN A 100 -11.06 8.21 -7.15
CA GLN A 100 -12.13 8.94 -7.83
C GLN A 100 -11.64 10.13 -8.69
N TYR A 101 -10.40 10.60 -8.48
CA TYR A 101 -9.77 11.67 -9.24
C TYR A 101 -8.77 11.14 -10.29
N GLY A 102 -8.67 9.82 -10.46
CA GLY A 102 -7.74 9.18 -11.39
C GLY A 102 -6.30 9.08 -10.88
N THR A 103 -6.05 9.38 -9.60
CA THR A 103 -4.71 9.26 -9.00
C THR A 103 -4.46 7.82 -8.60
N GLU A 104 -3.37 7.23 -9.07
CA GLU A 104 -2.99 5.86 -8.71
C GLU A 104 -2.58 5.77 -7.22
N LYS A 105 -3.33 4.96 -6.46
CA LYS A 105 -3.05 4.56 -5.08
C LYS A 105 -2.50 3.14 -5.04
N ILE A 106 -1.56 2.89 -4.13
CA ILE A 106 -0.94 1.58 -3.94
C ILE A 106 -1.91 0.65 -3.20
N VAL A 107 -2.18 -0.52 -3.77
CA VAL A 107 -2.96 -1.56 -3.11
C VAL A 107 -2.03 -2.55 -2.42
N THR A 108 -0.95 -2.95 -3.10
CA THR A 108 0.01 -3.89 -2.55
C THR A 108 1.36 -3.76 -3.24
N TYR A 109 2.41 -4.12 -2.53
CA TYR A 109 3.77 -4.25 -3.03
C TYR A 109 4.25 -5.68 -2.79
N GLY A 110 5.12 -6.19 -3.66
CA GLY A 110 5.77 -7.45 -3.39
C GLY A 110 7.04 -7.68 -4.19
N VAL A 111 7.70 -8.75 -3.78
CA VAL A 111 8.83 -9.35 -4.48
C VAL A 111 8.34 -10.74 -4.87
N ASN A 112 8.55 -11.19 -6.10
CA ASN A 112 8.32 -12.59 -6.41
C ASN A 112 9.49 -13.39 -5.82
N ASP A 113 9.28 -14.60 -5.36
CA ASP A 113 10.41 -15.51 -5.14
C ASP A 113 10.77 -16.10 -6.51
N ASP A 114 12.05 -16.02 -6.89
CA ASP A 114 12.60 -16.59 -8.13
C ASP A 114 12.47 -18.13 -8.15
#